data_AF-A0A3C2A7D0-F1
#
_entry.id   AF-A0A3C2A7D0-F1
#
_cell.length_a   1.000
_cell.length_b   1.000
_cell.length_c   1.000
_cell.angle_alpha   90.00
_cell.angle_beta   90.00
_cell.angle_gamma   90.00
#
_symmetry.space_group_name_H-M   'P 1'
#
loop_
_entity.id
_entity.type
_entity.pdbx_description
1 polymer ?
#
loop_
_entity_poly.entity_id
_entity_poly.type
_entity_poly.pdbx_seq_one_letter_code
_entity_poly.pdbx_strand_id
1 'polypeptide(L)' 'METQIFLTDREKEVLELICEGLNSAQIGERLIISPRTAEGHRKKLIAKFEVKNTAQLIIKAIQGGYVNV' A
#
# COMPACT_ATOMS: atom_id res chain seq x y z
N MET A 1 4.62 9.24 -20.76
CA MET A 1 3.44 9.53 -19.92
C MET A 1 3.52 8.59 -18.74
N GLU A 2 3.73 9.09 -17.53
CA GLU A 2 3.62 8.27 -16.33
C GLU A 2 2.15 7.88 -16.15
N THR A 3 1.86 6.58 -16.22
CA THR A 3 0.50 6.08 -16.07
C THR A 3 0.08 6.24 -14.61
N GLN A 4 -0.96 7.04 -14.36
CA GLN A 4 -1.55 7.18 -13.05
C GLN A 4 -2.17 5.83 -12.62
N ILE A 5 -1.73 5.30 -11.48
CA ILE A 5 -2.22 4.05 -10.90
C ILE A 5 -3.52 4.35 -10.18
N PHE A 6 -4.62 3.71 -10.62
CA PHE A 6 -5.91 3.83 -9.93
C PHE A 6 -5.95 2.92 -8.71
N LEU A 7 -6.01 3.53 -7.53
CA LEU A 7 -6.18 2.86 -6.25
C LEU A 7 -7.62 3.04 -5.76
N THR A 8 -8.21 1.95 -5.24
CA THR A 8 -9.45 2.06 -4.47
C THR A 8 -9.17 2.79 -3.17
N ASP A 9 -10.20 3.32 -2.52
CA ASP A 9 -10.00 4.04 -1.24
C ASP A 9 -9.36 3.15 -0.18
N ARG A 10 -9.73 1.87 -0.15
CA ARG A 10 -9.11 0.90 0.76
C ARG A 10 -7.65 0.62 0.45
N GLU A 11 -7.26 0.63 -0.83
CA GLU A 11 -5.86 0.48 -1.22
C GLU A 11 -5.04 1.71 -0.85
N LYS A 12 -5.60 2.92 -0.92
CA LYS A 12 -4.95 4.15 -0.44
C LYS A 12 -4.69 4.09 1.06
N GLU A 13 -5.71 3.77 1.86
CA GLU A 13 -5.57 3.62 3.32
C GLU A 13 -4.47 2.60 3.67
N VAL A 14 -4.47 1.44 3.01
CA VAL A 14 -3.43 0.42 3.24
C VAL A 14 -2.05 0.91 2.82
N LEU A 15 -1.94 1.65 1.72
CA LEU A 15 -0.68 2.20 1.24
C LEU A 15 -0.09 3.23 2.22
N GLU A 16 -0.92 4.13 2.73
CA GLU A 16 -0.54 5.12 3.75
C GLU A 16 0.00 4.44 5.01
N LEU A 17 -0.72 3.45 5.55
CA LEU A 17 -0.29 2.72 6.74
C LEU A 17 0.99 1.91 6.51
N ILE A 18 1.21 1.40 5.28
CA ILE A 18 2.49 0.78 4.90
C ILE A 18 3.62 1.80 4.96
N CYS A 19 3.41 3.01 4.44
CA CYS A 19 4.39 4.10 4.46
C CYS A 19 4.67 4.60 5.88
N GLU A 20 3.70 4.54 6.79
CA GLU A 20 3.89 4.77 8.24
C GLU A 20 4.68 3.64 8.94
N GLY A 21 5.00 2.55 8.24
CA GLY A 21 5.82 1.45 8.76
C GLY A 21 5.03 0.32 9.42
N LEU A 22 3.70 0.29 9.29
CA LEU A 22 2.88 -0.75 9.90
C LEU A 22 2.99 -2.08 9.14
N ASN A 23 2.99 -3.17 9.90
CA ASN A 23 2.89 -4.53 9.36
C ASN A 23 1.42 -4.95 9.15
N SER A 24 1.19 -6.06 8.45
CA SER A 24 -0.18 -6.51 8.10
C SER A 24 -1.09 -6.79 9.30
N ALA A 25 -0.53 -7.18 10.45
CA ALA A 25 -1.31 -7.38 11.67
C ALA A 25 -1.81 -6.04 12.21
N GLN A 26 -0.90 -5.05 12.34
CA GLN A 26 -1.23 -3.69 12.79
C GLN A 26 -2.22 -2.99 11.84
N ILE A 27 -2.04 -3.18 10.53
CA ILE A 27 -2.99 -2.67 9.52
C ILE A 27 -4.35 -3.34 9.69
N GLY A 28 -4.39 -4.65 9.92
CA GLY A 28 -5.62 -5.39 10.18
C GLY A 28 -6.38 -4.85 11.38
N GLU A 29 -5.68 -4.62 12.49
CA GLU A 29 -6.26 -4.02 13.71
C GLU A 29 -6.81 -2.61 13.44
N ARG A 30 -6.02 -1.73 12.81
CA ARG A 30 -6.40 -0.33 12.58
C ARG A 30 -7.58 -0.19 11.61
N LEU A 31 -7.63 -1.06 10.61
CA LEU A 31 -8.68 -1.05 9.59
C LEU A 31 -9.87 -1.99 9.92
N ILE A 32 -9.83 -2.69 11.05
CA ILE A 32 -10.87 -3.65 11.48
C ILE A 32 -11.09 -4.74 10.41
N ILE A 33 -10.00 -5.36 9.95
CA ILE A 33 -9.98 -6.48 9.00
C ILE A 33 -8.99 -7.55 9.44
N SER A 34 -9.09 -8.75 8.90
CA SER A 34 -8.10 -9.80 9.21
C SER A 34 -6.70 -9.42 8.69
N PRO A 35 -5.60 -9.82 9.36
CA PRO A 35 -4.24 -9.64 8.86
C PRO A 35 -4.06 -10.20 7.44
N ARG A 36 -4.73 -11.33 7.14
CA ARG A 36 -4.75 -11.95 5.81
C ARG A 36 -5.37 -11.04 4.75
N THR A 37 -6.41 -10.30 5.11
CA THR A 37 -7.04 -9.31 4.22
C THR A 37 -6.08 -8.15 3.93
N ALA A 38 -5.41 -7.63 4.97
CA ALA A 38 -4.40 -6.58 4.82
C ALA A 38 -3.23 -7.04 3.93
N GLU A 39 -2.74 -8.27 4.10
CA GLU A 39 -1.75 -8.87 3.19
C GLU A 39 -2.23 -8.95 1.75
N GLY A 40 -3.51 -9.28 1.54
CA GLY A 40 -4.14 -9.28 0.23
C GLY A 40 -4.08 -7.90 -0.45
N HIS A 41 -4.41 -6.84 0.28
CA HIS A 41 -4.27 -5.47 -0.21
C HIS A 41 -2.80 -5.12 -0.52
N ARG A 42 -1.86 -5.46 0.38
CA ARG A 42 -0.42 -5.25 0.15
C ARG A 42 0.07 -5.95 -1.13
N LYS A 43 -0.34 -7.20 -1.37
CA LYS A 43 0.01 -7.93 -2.61
C LYS A 43 -0.57 -7.27 -3.85
N LYS A 44 -1.81 -6.79 -3.80
CA LYS A 44 -2.43 -6.04 -4.91
C LYS A 44 -1.70 -4.74 -5.20
N LEU A 45 -1.32 -3.99 -4.16
CA LEU A 45 -0.52 -2.78 -4.29
C LEU A 45 0.84 -3.07 -4.96
N ILE A 46 1.57 -4.08 -4.48
CA ILE A 46 2.84 -4.50 -5.08
C ILE A 46 2.68 -4.83 -6.57
N ALA A 47 1.61 -5.54 -6.94
CA ALA A 47 1.31 -5.87 -8.34
C ALA A 47 0.94 -4.63 -9.17
N LYS A 48 0.07 -3.74 -8.66
CA LYS A 48 -0.36 -2.51 -9.34
C LYS A 48 0.78 -1.53 -9.58
N PHE A 49 1.73 -1.45 -8.64
CA PHE A 49 2.92 -0.60 -8.77
C PHE A 49 4.05 -1.29 -9.56
N GLU A 50 3.86 -2.54 -9.99
CA GLU A 50 4.85 -3.32 -10.74
C GLU A 50 6.22 -3.34 -10.04
N VAL A 51 6.20 -3.64 -8.74
CA VAL A 51 7.39 -3.71 -7.88
C VAL A 51 7.53 -5.10 -7.27
N LYS A 52 8.72 -5.41 -6.75
CA LYS A 52 9.01 -6.75 -6.22
C LYS A 52 8.75 -6.90 -4.73
N ASN A 53 8.68 -5.80 -3.98
CA ASN A 53 8.54 -5.83 -2.53
C ASN A 53 7.99 -4.49 -1.98
N THR A 54 7.71 -4.49 -0.68
CA THR A 54 7.17 -3.33 0.05
C THR A 54 8.11 -2.13 0.08
N ALA A 55 9.42 -2.32 0.13
CA ALA A 55 10.37 -1.20 0.11
C ALA A 55 10.30 -0.44 -1.22
N GLN A 56 10.27 -1.18 -2.34
CA GLN A 56 10.08 -0.58 -3.67
C GLN A 56 8.70 0.07 -3.83
N LEU A 57 7.66 -0.52 -3.23
CA LEU A 57 6.31 0.07 -3.19
C LEU A 57 6.32 1.45 -2.51
N ILE A 58 6.95 1.55 -1.33
CA ILE A 58 7.05 2.80 -0.57
C ILE A 58 7.78 3.87 -1.39
N ILE A 59 8.93 3.54 -1.98
CA ILE A 59 9.72 4.48 -2.78
C ILE A 59 8.90 4.99 -3.98
N LYS A 60 8.27 4.10 -4.76
CA LYS A 60 7.44 4.51 -5.90
C LYS A 60 6.21 5.31 -5.47
N ALA A 61 5.58 4.96 -4.35
CA ALA A 61 4.41 5.67 -3.85
C ALA A 61 4.73 7.12 -3.49
N ILE A 62 5.87 7.35 -2.82
CA ILE A 62 6.34 8.70 -2.46
C ILE A 62 6.75 9.48 -3.71
N GLN A 63 7.57 8.88 -4.58
CA GLN A 63 8.04 9.55 -5.81
C GLN A 63 6.88 9.91 -6.76
N GLY A 64 5.85 9.06 -6.81
CA GLY A 64 4.65 9.29 -7.62
C GLY A 64 3.57 10.15 -6.95
N GLY A 65 3.81 10.69 -5.74
CA GLY A 65 2.86 11.54 -5.03
C GLY A 65 1.59 10.84 -4.56
N TYR A 66 1.60 9.50 -4.41
CA TYR A 66 0.47 8.74 -3.88
C TYR A 66 0.35 8.83 -2.36
N VAL A 67 1.45 9.15 -1.67
CA VAL A 67 1.52 9.35 -0.22
C VAL A 67 2.45 10.53 0.05
N ASN A 68 2.07 11.39 1.00
CA ASN A 68 2.93 12.45 1.52
C ASN A 68 3.48 12.01 2.88
N VAL A 69 4.80 12.11 3.05
CA VAL A 69 5.55 11.80 4.28
C VAL A 69 6.41 12.98 4.69
#